data_AF-A0A8X6M699-F1
#
_entry.id   AF-A0A8X6M699-F1
#
_cell.length_a   1.000
_cell.length_b   1.000
_cell.length_c   1.000
_cell.angle_alpha   90.00
_cell.angle_beta   90.00
_cell.angle_gamma   90.00
#
_symmetry.space_group_name_H-M   'P 1'
#
loop_
_entity.id
_entity.type
_entity.pdbx_description
1 polymer ?
#
loop_
_entity_poly.entity_id
_entity_poly.type
_entity_poly.pdbx_seq_one_letter_code
_entity_poly.pdbx_strand_id
1 'polypeptide(L)'
;MSGRGKGGKVKGKSKTRSSRAGLQFPVGRIHRLLRKGNYAERVGAGAPVYLAAVLEYLAAEVLELAGNAARDNKKTRIIPRHLQLAIRNDEELNKLLSGVTIAQGGVLPNIQASYCLKRPKRKHKYPIQRKKKKKRPFSGPKHKRKNTYSHGQRILL
;
A
#
# COMPACT_ATOMS: atom_id res chain seq x y z
N MET A 1 29.76 -24.99 -49.06
CA MET A 1 29.03 -23.99 -48.25
C MET A 1 28.71 -24.61 -46.89
N SER A 2 29.42 -24.25 -45.82
CA SER A 2 29.24 -24.89 -44.51
C SER A 2 28.07 -24.27 -43.74
N GLY A 3 26.93 -24.94 -43.76
CA GLY A 3 25.78 -24.66 -42.90
C GLY A 3 26.11 -24.99 -41.44
N ARG A 4 26.82 -24.09 -40.76
CA ARG A 4 27.13 -24.23 -39.34
C ARG A 4 25.88 -23.85 -38.53
N GLY A 5 25.04 -24.86 -38.24
CA GLY A 5 23.97 -24.75 -37.26
C GLY A 5 24.49 -24.13 -35.96
N LYS A 6 23.64 -23.33 -35.29
CA LYS A 6 23.93 -22.54 -34.07
C LYS A 6 24.37 -23.39 -32.86
N GLY A 7 25.45 -24.14 -32.97
CA GLY A 7 25.95 -25.09 -31.96
C GLY A 7 27.37 -24.79 -31.46
N GLY A 8 27.96 -23.65 -31.82
CA GLY A 8 29.39 -23.38 -31.58
C GLY A 8 29.74 -21.99 -31.05
N LYS A 9 28.79 -21.22 -30.50
CA LYS A 9 29.12 -19.98 -29.76
C LYS A 9 29.19 -20.30 -28.27
N VAL A 10 30.26 -19.83 -27.61
CA VAL A 10 30.42 -19.87 -26.14
C VAL A 10 29.09 -19.46 -25.51
N LYS A 11 28.47 -20.35 -24.73
CA LYS A 11 27.19 -20.08 -24.07
C LYS A 11 27.40 -18.88 -23.14
N GLY A 12 26.82 -17.74 -23.50
CA GLY A 12 26.79 -16.56 -22.63
C GLY A 12 26.10 -16.88 -21.30
N LYS A 13 26.33 -16.03 -20.29
CA LYS A 13 25.73 -16.20 -18.95
C LYS A 13 24.21 -16.41 -19.08
N SER A 14 23.73 -17.52 -18.53
CA SER A 14 22.31 -17.86 -18.55
C SER A 14 21.51 -16.84 -17.73
N LYS A 15 20.51 -16.21 -18.35
CA LYS A 15 19.54 -15.35 -17.65
C LYS A 15 18.39 -16.20 -17.13
N THR A 16 17.97 -15.96 -15.89
CA THR A 16 16.85 -16.70 -15.29
C THR A 16 15.53 -16.28 -15.93
N ARG A 17 14.53 -17.18 -15.91
CA ARG A 17 13.19 -16.85 -16.40
C ARG A 17 12.54 -15.71 -15.60
N SER A 18 12.78 -15.65 -14.29
CA SER A 18 12.35 -14.53 -13.43
C SER A 18 12.97 -13.21 -13.88
N SER A 19 14.29 -13.14 -14.09
CA SER A 19 14.96 -11.92 -14.56
C SER A 19 14.50 -11.46 -15.95
N ARG A 20 14.08 -12.40 -16.81
CA ARG A 20 13.53 -12.08 -18.14
C ARG A 20 12.11 -11.55 -18.05
N ALA A 21 11.34 -11.99 -17.06
CA ALA A 21 9.97 -11.56 -16.82
C ALA A 21 9.86 -10.32 -15.91
N GLY A 22 10.97 -9.86 -15.32
CA GLY A 22 10.96 -8.73 -14.38
C GLY A 22 10.35 -9.06 -13.01
N LEU A 23 10.31 -10.34 -12.64
CA LEU A 23 9.69 -10.81 -11.39
C LEU A 23 10.75 -11.13 -10.34
N GLN A 24 10.47 -10.79 -9.08
CA GLN A 24 11.23 -11.25 -7.92
C GLN A 24 10.93 -12.72 -7.60
N PHE A 25 9.70 -13.17 -7.85
CA PHE A 25 9.28 -14.53 -7.57
C PHE A 25 9.92 -15.56 -8.51
N PRO A 26 10.21 -16.78 -8.01
CA PRO A 26 10.97 -17.78 -8.75
C PRO A 26 10.12 -18.55 -9.77
N VAL A 27 9.97 -18.02 -10.99
CA VAL A 27 9.26 -18.65 -12.13
C VAL A 27 9.73 -20.08 -12.38
N GLY A 28 11.04 -20.33 -12.25
CA GLY A 28 11.62 -21.66 -12.41
C GLY A 28 11.08 -22.69 -11.42
N ARG A 29 10.97 -22.30 -10.15
CA ARG A 29 10.47 -23.12 -9.06
C ARG A 29 8.98 -23.38 -9.21
N ILE A 30 8.20 -22.34 -9.54
CA ILE A 30 6.76 -22.43 -9.76
C ILE A 30 6.45 -23.40 -10.91
N HIS A 31 7.18 -23.33 -12.02
CA HIS A 31 7.01 -24.30 -13.12
C HIS A 31 7.22 -25.75 -12.67
N ARG A 32 8.24 -26.00 -11.84
CA ARG A 32 8.50 -27.34 -11.29
C ARG A 32 7.37 -27.79 -10.36
N LEU A 33 6.86 -26.90 -9.51
CA LEU A 33 5.75 -27.20 -8.61
C LEU A 33 4.46 -27.50 -9.39
N LEU A 34 4.17 -26.77 -10.47
CA LEU A 34 3.02 -27.03 -11.35
C LEU A 34 3.10 -28.42 -11.99
N ARG A 35 4.29 -28.85 -12.45
CA ARG A 35 4.46 -30.21 -12.97
C ARG A 35 4.35 -31.28 -11.90
N LYS A 36 4.93 -31.05 -10.72
CA LYS A 36 4.89 -32.01 -9.61
C LYS A 36 3.47 -32.17 -9.03
N GLY A 37 2.65 -31.13 -9.13
CA GLY A 37 1.27 -31.13 -8.63
C GLY A 37 0.27 -31.90 -9.47
N ASN A 38 0.66 -32.46 -10.63
CA ASN A 38 -0.22 -33.24 -11.52
C ASN A 38 -1.53 -32.52 -11.90
N TYR A 39 -1.51 -31.18 -12.01
CA TYR A 39 -2.69 -30.40 -12.37
C TYR A 39 -3.15 -30.60 -13.82
N ALA A 40 -2.22 -30.95 -14.71
CA ALA A 40 -2.44 -31.27 -16.12
C ALA A 40 -1.24 -32.05 -16.68
N GLU A 41 -1.45 -32.79 -17.77
CA GLU A 41 -0.38 -33.55 -18.46
C GLU A 41 0.74 -32.63 -18.98
N ARG A 42 0.38 -31.45 -19.50
CA ARG A 42 1.31 -30.46 -20.05
C ARG A 42 1.09 -29.10 -19.41
N VAL A 43 2.19 -28.43 -19.08
CA VAL A 43 2.18 -27.05 -18.54
C VAL A 43 2.85 -26.13 -19.56
N GLY A 44 2.08 -25.18 -20.08
CA GLY A 44 2.58 -24.17 -21.02
C GLY A 44 3.66 -23.27 -20.42
N ALA A 45 4.56 -22.74 -21.25
CA ALA A 45 5.70 -21.95 -20.77
C ALA A 45 5.31 -20.62 -20.09
N GLY A 46 4.15 -20.05 -20.48
CA GLY A 46 3.61 -18.80 -19.91
C GLY A 46 2.89 -18.97 -18.58
N ALA A 47 2.29 -20.14 -18.32
CA ALA A 47 1.57 -20.43 -17.07
C ALA A 47 2.37 -20.12 -15.78
N PRO A 48 3.63 -20.58 -15.63
CA PRO A 48 4.41 -20.28 -14.43
C PRO A 48 4.85 -18.81 -14.34
N VAL A 49 4.88 -18.07 -15.45
CA VAL A 49 5.21 -16.63 -15.43
C VAL A 49 4.00 -15.87 -14.91
N TYR A 50 2.81 -16.14 -15.46
CA TYR A 50 1.57 -15.50 -15.03
C TYR A 50 1.27 -15.78 -13.56
N LEU A 51 1.35 -17.05 -13.14
CA LEU A 51 1.14 -17.40 -11.74
C LEU A 51 2.17 -16.75 -10.80
N ALA A 52 3.45 -16.66 -11.21
CA ALA A 52 4.45 -15.96 -10.43
C ALA A 52 4.13 -14.48 -10.25
N ALA A 53 3.68 -13.82 -11.31
CA ALA A 53 3.29 -12.41 -11.27
C ALA A 53 2.10 -12.17 -10.33
N VAL A 54 1.07 -13.01 -10.40
CA VAL A 54 -0.10 -12.91 -9.52
C VAL A 54 0.27 -13.14 -8.05
N LEU A 55 1.10 -14.16 -7.77
CA LEU A 55 1.57 -14.43 -6.41
C LEU A 55 2.44 -13.30 -5.85
N GLU A 56 3.29 -12.71 -6.70
CA GLU A 56 4.13 -11.56 -6.33
C GLU A 56 3.28 -10.33 -6.03
N TYR A 57 2.28 -10.05 -6.87
CA TYR A 57 1.33 -8.96 -6.66
C TYR A 57 0.57 -9.10 -5.34
N LEU A 58 -0.05 -10.27 -5.08
CA LEU A 58 -0.80 -10.50 -3.84
C LEU A 58 0.11 -10.41 -2.60
N ALA A 59 1.35 -10.91 -2.69
CA ALA A 59 2.31 -10.80 -1.60
C ALA A 59 2.70 -9.33 -1.34
N ALA A 60 2.92 -8.54 -2.39
CA ALA A 60 3.22 -7.13 -2.28
C ALA A 60 2.07 -6.36 -1.62
N GLU A 61 0.82 -6.59 -2.04
CA GLU A 61 -0.37 -5.94 -1.49
C GLU A 61 -0.52 -6.21 0.02
N VAL A 62 -0.42 -7.49 0.43
CA VAL A 62 -0.50 -7.86 1.85
C VAL A 62 0.65 -7.24 2.66
N LEU A 63 1.86 -7.20 2.10
CA LEU A 63 3.03 -6.63 2.79
C LEU A 63 2.98 -5.11 2.90
N GLU A 64 2.42 -4.42 1.91
CA GLU A 64 2.21 -2.97 1.93
C GLU A 64 1.25 -2.59 3.07
N LEU A 65 0.07 -3.22 3.10
CA LEU A 65 -0.93 -2.99 4.14
C LEU A 65 -0.43 -3.39 5.54
N ALA A 66 0.27 -4.54 5.65
CA ALA A 66 0.85 -4.97 6.92
C ALA A 66 2.02 -4.09 7.36
N GLY A 67 2.77 -3.51 6.43
CA GLY A 67 3.81 -2.51 6.69
C GLY A 67 3.21 -1.22 7.24
N ASN A 68 2.10 -0.75 6.67
CA ASN A 68 1.34 0.39 7.18
C ASN A 68 0.79 0.10 8.59
N ALA A 69 0.18 -1.06 8.81
CA ALA A 69 -0.28 -1.47 10.13
C ALA A 69 0.87 -1.59 11.15
N ALA A 70 2.08 -1.99 10.73
CA ALA A 70 3.25 -2.02 11.60
C ALA A 70 3.67 -0.60 12.01
N ARG A 71 3.71 0.31 11.04
CA ARG A 71 4.04 1.73 11.24
C ARG A 71 3.05 2.42 12.18
N ASP A 72 1.75 2.16 12.02
CA ASP A 72 0.69 2.69 12.89
C ASP A 72 0.86 2.24 14.34
N ASN A 73 1.32 0.99 14.52
CA ASN A 73 1.67 0.42 15.82
C ASN A 73 3.07 0.82 16.31
N LYS A 74 3.73 1.80 15.65
CA LYS A 74 5.07 2.31 15.96
C LYS A 74 6.15 1.22 15.98
N LYS A 75 6.02 0.21 15.11
CA LYS A 75 6.96 -0.90 14.97
C LYS A 75 7.58 -0.92 13.57
N THR A 76 8.85 -1.29 13.49
CA THR A 76 9.59 -1.43 12.22
C THR A 76 9.50 -2.84 11.64
N ARG A 77 9.11 -3.83 12.43
CA ARG A 77 9.00 -5.24 12.04
C ARG A 77 7.54 -5.65 11.92
N ILE A 78 7.21 -6.32 10.81
CA ILE A 78 5.91 -6.96 10.61
C ILE A 78 5.81 -8.20 11.52
N ILE A 79 4.72 -8.31 12.27
CA ILE A 79 4.37 -9.47 13.12
C ILE A 79 3.00 -10.01 12.69
N PRO A 80 2.59 -11.23 13.11
CA PRO A 80 1.32 -11.81 12.69
C PRO A 80 0.09 -10.95 13.00
N ARG A 81 0.12 -10.15 14.07
CA ARG A 81 -0.92 -9.15 14.36
C ARG A 81 -1.10 -8.14 13.23
N HIS A 82 -0.01 -7.65 12.62
CA HIS A 82 -0.10 -6.66 11.56
C HIS A 82 -0.70 -7.27 10.28
N LEU A 83 -0.38 -8.53 9.98
CA LEU A 83 -1.01 -9.28 8.88
C LEU A 83 -2.51 -9.43 9.11
N GLN A 84 -2.93 -9.79 10.32
CA GLN A 84 -4.35 -9.92 10.65
C GLN A 84 -5.09 -8.58 10.54
N LEU A 85 -4.50 -7.49 11.04
CA LEU A 85 -5.10 -6.16 10.92
C LEU A 85 -5.23 -5.72 9.45
N ALA A 86 -4.20 -5.93 8.64
CA ALA A 86 -4.23 -5.61 7.21
C ALA A 86 -5.31 -6.40 6.47
N ILE A 87 -5.31 -7.73 6.62
CA ILE A 87 -6.21 -8.63 5.89
C ILE A 87 -7.67 -8.43 6.29
N ARG A 88 -7.96 -8.20 7.59
CA ARG A 88 -9.35 -8.09 8.06
C ARG A 88 -9.96 -6.69 7.87
N ASN A 89 -9.14 -5.66 7.71
CA ASN A 89 -9.61 -4.32 7.39
C ASN A 89 -9.82 -4.10 5.89
N ASP A 90 -9.20 -4.92 5.05
CA ASP A 90 -9.38 -4.88 3.60
C ASP A 90 -10.48 -5.85 3.16
N GLU A 91 -11.44 -5.37 2.35
CA GLU A 91 -12.61 -6.15 1.97
C GLU A 91 -12.27 -7.33 1.05
N GLU A 92 -11.39 -7.10 0.06
CA GLU A 92 -11.04 -8.10 -0.95
C GLU A 92 -10.19 -9.21 -0.34
N LEU A 93 -9.18 -8.86 0.45
CA LEU A 93 -8.34 -9.80 1.17
C LEU A 93 -9.11 -10.56 2.25
N ASN A 94 -10.03 -9.90 2.96
CA ASN A 94 -10.87 -10.58 3.95
C ASN A 94 -11.79 -11.63 3.28
N LYS A 95 -12.31 -11.32 2.09
CA LYS A 95 -13.09 -12.28 1.30
C LYS A 95 -12.24 -13.44 0.80
N LEU A 96 -11.07 -13.14 0.24
CA LEU A 96 -10.11 -14.13 -0.27
C LEU A 96 -9.63 -15.09 0.84
N LEU A 97 -9.45 -14.58 2.06
CA LEU A 97 -8.91 -15.31 3.23
C LEU A 97 -9.96 -15.55 4.32
N SER A 98 -11.24 -15.62 3.94
CA SER A 98 -12.36 -15.81 4.87
C SER A 98 -12.23 -17.07 5.74
N GLY A 99 -11.77 -18.18 5.16
CA GLY A 99 -11.54 -19.46 5.87
C GLY A 99 -10.14 -19.66 6.46
N VAL A 100 -9.25 -18.67 6.38
CA VAL A 100 -7.85 -18.83 6.82
C VAL A 100 -7.66 -18.30 8.25
N THR A 101 -7.05 -19.11 9.11
CA THR A 101 -6.67 -18.71 10.48
C THR A 101 -5.22 -18.25 10.51
N ILE A 102 -4.97 -17.00 10.92
CA ILE A 102 -3.62 -16.45 11.10
C ILE A 102 -3.18 -16.68 12.55
N ALA A 103 -2.24 -17.60 12.74
CA ALA A 103 -1.66 -17.87 14.06
C ALA A 103 -1.08 -16.58 14.67
N GLN A 104 -1.32 -16.34 15.96
CA GLN A 104 -0.88 -15.14 16.68
C GLN A 104 -1.42 -13.80 16.12
N GLY A 105 -2.48 -13.84 15.30
CA GLY A 105 -3.10 -12.64 14.70
C GLY A 105 -4.08 -11.89 15.61
N GLY A 106 -4.76 -12.60 16.52
CA GLY A 106 -5.88 -12.05 17.29
C GLY A 106 -7.08 -11.65 16.42
N VAL A 107 -7.92 -10.73 16.91
CA VAL A 107 -9.13 -10.25 16.20
C VAL A 107 -9.17 -8.73 16.07
N LEU A 108 -9.93 -8.19 15.12
CA LEU A 108 -10.17 -6.75 15.06
C LEU A 108 -10.90 -6.29 16.33
N PRO A 109 -10.49 -5.17 16.96
CA PRO A 109 -11.25 -4.61 18.08
C PRO A 109 -12.65 -4.20 17.61
N ASN A 110 -13.66 -4.88 18.14
CA ASN A 110 -15.06 -4.58 17.84
C ASN A 110 -15.90 -4.82 19.09
N ILE A 111 -16.65 -3.80 19.53
CA ILE A 111 -17.57 -3.87 20.66
C ILE A 111 -18.96 -3.50 20.13
N GLN A 112 -19.93 -4.39 20.27
CA GLN A 112 -21.31 -4.12 19.87
C GLN A 112 -21.85 -2.93 20.67
N ALA A 113 -22.58 -2.03 20.02
CA ALA A 113 -23.05 -0.78 20.62
C ALA A 113 -23.92 -0.98 21.87
N SER A 114 -24.58 -2.14 22.00
CA SER A 114 -25.36 -2.53 23.18
C SER A 114 -24.52 -2.69 24.45
N TYR A 115 -23.25 -3.10 24.33
CA TYR A 115 -22.34 -3.30 25.46
C TYR A 115 -21.56 -2.03 25.83
N CYS A 116 -21.64 -0.98 25.01
CA CYS A 116 -21.02 0.29 25.34
C CYS A 116 -21.80 0.99 26.44
N LEU A 117 -21.09 1.39 27.51
CA LEU A 117 -21.67 2.21 28.57
C LEU A 117 -22.30 3.47 27.95
N LYS A 118 -23.57 3.73 28.27
CA LYS A 118 -24.23 4.97 27.89
C LYS A 118 -23.39 6.11 28.46
N ARG A 119 -22.78 6.93 27.59
CA ARG A 119 -22.07 8.13 28.01
C ARG A 119 -23.01 8.95 28.90
N PRO A 120 -22.59 9.39 30.10
CA PRO A 120 -23.38 10.34 30.84
C PRO A 120 -23.55 11.58 29.96
N LYS A 121 -24.81 11.98 29.71
CA LYS A 121 -25.08 13.28 29.07
C LYS A 121 -24.42 14.32 29.96
N ARG A 122 -23.29 14.90 29.53
CA ARG A 122 -22.74 16.09 30.17
C ARG A 122 -23.83 17.16 30.08
N LYS A 123 -24.60 17.34 31.16
CA LYS A 123 -25.46 18.51 31.31
C LYS A 123 -24.52 19.69 31.32
N HIS A 124 -24.46 20.42 30.20
CA HIS A 124 -23.74 21.68 30.14
C HIS A 124 -24.43 22.62 31.15
N LYS A 125 -23.83 22.78 32.33
CA LYS A 125 -24.49 23.42 33.47
C LYS A 125 -24.35 24.96 33.49
N TYR A 126 -23.85 25.57 32.42
CA TYR A 126 -23.89 27.02 32.23
C TYR A 126 -24.05 27.37 30.74
N PRO A 127 -24.95 28.30 30.38
CA PRO A 127 -24.95 28.88 29.05
C PRO A 127 -23.67 29.70 28.89
N ILE A 128 -22.84 29.36 27.89
CA ILE A 128 -21.78 30.23 27.43
C ILE A 128 -22.47 31.49 26.89
N GLN A 129 -22.44 32.58 27.67
CA GLN A 129 -22.80 33.89 27.17
C GLN A 129 -21.85 34.22 26.01
N ARG A 130 -22.33 34.10 24.77
CA ARG A 130 -21.64 34.68 23.62
C ARG A 130 -21.59 36.19 23.87
N LYS A 131 -20.48 36.69 24.42
CA LYS A 131 -20.17 38.12 24.37
C LYS A 131 -20.15 38.50 22.88
N LYS A 132 -21.21 39.17 22.41
CA LYS A 132 -21.24 39.81 21.10
C LYS A 132 -20.03 40.75 21.05
N LYS A 133 -18.97 40.37 20.31
CA LYS A 133 -17.91 41.31 19.95
C LYS A 133 -18.58 42.46 19.18
N LYS A 134 -18.70 43.64 19.80
CA LYS A 134 -19.02 44.89 19.09
C LYS A 134 -17.99 45.03 17.97
N LYS A 135 -18.44 45.02 16.71
CA LYS A 135 -17.61 45.40 15.56
C LYS A 135 -17.17 46.85 15.81
N ARG A 136 -15.88 47.07 16.01
CA ARG A 136 -15.30 48.41 15.99
C ARG A 136 -15.24 48.85 14.52
N PRO A 137 -15.64 50.07 14.16
CA PRO A 137 -15.47 50.56 12.80
C PRO A 137 -13.97 50.68 12.50
N PHE A 138 -13.57 50.16 11.35
CA PHE A 138 -12.19 50.16 10.88
C PHE A 138 -11.87 51.56 10.32
N SER A 139 -11.19 52.39 11.09
CA SER A 139 -10.62 53.65 10.60
C SER A 139 -9.23 53.36 10.01
N GLY A 140 -9.18 53.10 8.70
CA GLY A 140 -7.94 52.89 7.97
C GLY A 140 -7.11 54.18 7.84
N PRO A 141 -5.77 54.14 7.90
CA PRO A 141 -4.94 55.30 7.61
C PRO A 141 -4.97 55.63 6.11
N LYS A 142 -5.31 56.88 5.75
CA LYS A 142 -5.10 57.42 4.40
C LYS A 142 -3.60 57.67 4.21
N HIS A 143 -2.92 56.84 3.42
CA HIS A 143 -1.54 57.12 3.02
C HIS A 143 -1.48 57.77 1.64
N LYS A 144 -0.86 58.96 1.60
CA LYS A 144 -0.71 59.83 0.44
C LYS A 144 0.24 59.22 -0.58
N ARG A 145 -0.15 59.31 -1.86
CA ARG A 145 0.72 59.03 -3.02
C ARG A 145 2.00 59.86 -2.95
N LYS A 146 3.15 59.22 -3.16
CA LYS A 146 4.35 59.86 -3.69
C LYS A 146 4.92 58.97 -4.80
N ASN A 147 4.89 59.50 -6.02
CA ASN A 147 5.57 58.98 -7.19
C ASN A 147 7.08 59.19 -7.03
N THR A 148 7.89 58.19 -7.36
CA THR A 148 9.17 58.38 -8.08
C THR A 148 9.61 57.06 -8.74
N TYR A 149 9.70 57.15 -10.07
CA TYR A 149 10.47 56.40 -11.07
C TYR A 149 11.56 55.39 -10.68
N SER A 150 11.60 54.31 -11.46
CA SER A 150 12.71 53.89 -12.35
C SER A 150 13.41 52.55 -12.06
N HIS A 151 13.57 51.77 -13.14
CA HIS A 151 14.48 50.64 -13.35
C HIS A 151 14.13 49.36 -12.57
N GLY A 152 13.86 48.19 -13.16
CA GLY A 152 14.28 47.64 -14.44
C GLY A 152 14.90 46.25 -14.20
N GLN A 153 14.56 45.28 -15.05
CA GLN A 153 15.24 43.98 -15.28
C GLN A 153 14.85 42.81 -14.34
N ARG A 154 14.18 41.78 -14.88
CA ARG A 154 14.67 40.48 -15.46
C ARG A 154 14.68 39.38 -14.36
N ILE A 155 13.85 38.33 -14.44
CA ILE A 155 13.93 37.09 -15.25
C ILE A 155 15.20 36.25 -14.99
N LEU A 156 14.98 34.93 -14.81
CA LEU A 156 15.88 33.76 -14.68
C LEU A 156 16.21 33.36 -13.23
N LEU A 157 16.04 32.13 -12.75
CA LEU A 157 15.76 30.79 -13.32
C LEU A 157 14.64 30.09 -12.54
#